data_AF-A0A929ILK1-F1
#
_entry.id   AF-A0A929ILK1-F1
#
_cell.length_a   1.000
_cell.length_b   1.000
_cell.length_c   1.000
_cell.angle_alpha   90.00
_cell.angle_beta   90.00
_cell.angle_gamma   90.00
#
_symmetry.space_group_name_H-M   'P 1'
#
loop_
_entity.id
_entity.type
_entity.pdbx_description
1 polymer ?
#
loop_
_entity_poly.entity_id
_entity_poly.type
_entity_poly.pdbx_seq_one_letter_code
_entity_poly.pdbx_strand_id
1 'polypeptide(L)'
;SWAMMLPAMALLAVGQSLANPSIQSLVSRVAPPDWKGGVLGAAQGAASIGRIVGPLWAGLLYEQAGHDWPFLGGAILLVPIFVTALYAARMTRRRIAAEA
;
A
#
# COMPACT_ATOMS: atom_id res chain seq x y z
N SER A 1 -20.98 12.61 -6.08
CA SER A 1 -22.14 11.78 -6.46
C SER A 1 -21.76 10.31 -6.32
N TRP A 2 -22.68 9.42 -5.94
CA TRP A 2 -22.41 7.98 -5.74
C TRP A 2 -21.79 7.32 -6.99
N ALA A 3 -22.15 7.82 -8.18
CA ALA A 3 -21.59 7.41 -9.46
C ALA A 3 -20.08 7.68 -9.59
N MET A 4 -19.52 8.68 -8.89
CA MET A 4 -18.07 8.95 -8.87
C MET A 4 -17.33 8.01 -7.90
N MET A 5 -18.01 7.46 -6.89
CA MET A 5 -17.40 6.53 -5.94
C MET A 5 -17.15 5.15 -6.57
N LEU A 6 -18.04 4.70 -7.45
CA LEU A 6 -17.92 3.42 -8.15
C LEU A 6 -16.60 3.25 -8.94
N PRO A 7 -16.22 4.17 -9.85
CA PRO A 7 -14.94 4.04 -10.56
C PRO A 7 -13.74 4.18 -9.63
N ALA A 8 -13.82 5.03 -8.59
CA ALA A 8 -12.75 5.16 -7.60
C ALA A 8 -12.54 3.84 -6.83
N MET A 9 -13.63 3.19 -6.41
CA MET A 9 -13.59 1.88 -5.74
C MET A 9 -13.07 0.79 -6.67
N ALA A 10 -13.48 0.79 -7.94
CA ALA A 10 -12.99 -0.16 -8.93
C ALA A 10 -11.47 -0.04 -9.14
N LEU A 11 -10.97 1.20 -9.31
CA LEU A 11 -9.53 1.47 -9.40
C LEU A 11 -8.77 1.02 -8.16
N LEU A 12 -9.32 1.31 -6.97
CA LEU A 12 -8.74 0.86 -5.71
C LEU A 12 -8.69 -0.68 -5.63
N ALA A 13 -9.78 -1.36 -5.98
CA ALA A 13 -9.86 -2.82 -5.93
C ALA A 13 -8.85 -3.47 -6.89
N VAL A 14 -8.72 -2.94 -8.12
CA VAL A 14 -7.73 -3.41 -9.08
C VAL A 14 -6.31 -3.19 -8.54
N GLY A 15 -6.03 -1.99 -8.02
CA GLY A 15 -4.72 -1.66 -7.44
C GLY A 15 -4.36 -2.60 -6.28
N GLN A 16 -5.28 -2.84 -5.35
CA GLN A 16 -5.10 -3.77 -4.24
C GLN A 16 -4.89 -5.21 -4.70
N SER A 17 -5.67 -5.65 -5.70
CA SER A 17 -5.58 -7.01 -6.25
C SER A 17 -4.27 -7.28 -6.96
N LEU A 18 -3.64 -6.25 -7.55
CA LEU A 18 -2.34 -6.38 -8.17
C LEU A 18 -1.20 -6.27 -7.15
N ALA A 19 -1.32 -5.35 -6.18
CA ALA A 19 -0.30 -5.09 -5.18
C ALA A 19 -0.08 -6.28 -4.23
N ASN A 20 -1.15 -6.89 -3.74
CA ASN A 20 -1.08 -7.96 -2.75
C ASN A 20 -0.27 -9.19 -3.24
N PRO A 21 -0.59 -9.83 -4.39
CA PRO A 21 0.20 -10.95 -4.90
C PRO A 21 1.61 -10.53 -5.36
N SER A 22 1.79 -9.29 -5.83
CA SER A 22 3.12 -8.77 -6.20
C SER A 22 4.04 -8.70 -4.99
N ILE A 23 3.54 -8.16 -3.86
CA ILE A 23 4.27 -8.09 -2.60
C ILE A 23 4.58 -9.51 -2.09
N GLN A 24 3.60 -10.41 -2.10
CA GLN A 24 3.81 -11.80 -1.67
C GLN A 24 4.85 -12.53 -2.53
N SER A 25 4.80 -12.36 -3.85
CA SER A 25 5.79 -12.90 -4.78
C SER A 25 7.19 -12.35 -4.50
N LEU A 26 7.31 -11.04 -4.32
CA LEU A 26 8.59 -10.38 -4.02
C LEU A 26 9.18 -10.89 -2.69
N VAL A 27 8.35 -10.95 -1.64
CA VAL A 27 8.75 -11.49 -0.34
C VAL A 27 9.18 -12.94 -0.47
N SER A 28 8.45 -13.76 -1.24
CA SER A 28 8.78 -15.17 -1.42
C SER A 28 10.11 -15.41 -2.16
N ARG A 29 10.52 -14.46 -3.02
CA ARG A 29 11.77 -14.52 -3.81
C ARG A 29 12.98 -13.99 -3.04
N VAL A 30 12.78 -12.96 -2.20
CA VAL A 30 13.87 -12.28 -1.48
C VAL A 30 14.11 -12.89 -0.09
N ALA A 31 13.09 -13.47 0.55
CA ALA A 31 13.23 -14.04 1.89
C ALA A 31 13.97 -15.39 1.85
N PRO A 32 15.00 -15.59 2.69
CA PRO A 32 15.65 -16.88 2.90
C PRO A 32 14.63 -17.96 3.32
N PRO A 33 14.83 -19.24 2.94
CA PRO A 33 13.89 -20.32 3.25
C PRO A 33 13.50 -20.39 4.73
N ASP A 34 14.48 -20.21 5.62
CA ASP A 34 14.29 -20.35 7.07
C ASP A 34 13.52 -19.18 7.71
N TRP A 35 13.42 -18.04 7.02
CA TRP A 35 12.81 -16.80 7.52
C TRP A 35 11.54 -16.39 6.77
N LYS A 36 11.14 -17.15 5.74
CA LYS A 36 10.03 -16.82 4.85
C LYS A 36 8.71 -16.59 5.61
N GLY A 37 8.42 -17.43 6.62
CA GLY A 37 7.26 -17.27 7.47
C GLY A 37 7.30 -15.99 8.32
N GLY A 38 8.47 -15.64 8.87
CA GLY A 38 8.66 -14.42 9.66
C GLY A 38 8.50 -13.14 8.83
N VAL A 39 9.05 -13.12 7.62
CA VAL A 39 8.92 -11.96 6.71
C VAL A 39 7.48 -11.79 6.22
N LEU A 40 6.80 -12.89 5.86
CA LEU A 40 5.37 -12.85 5.50
C LEU A 40 4.51 -12.41 6.70
N GLY A 41 4.81 -12.92 7.90
CA GLY A 41 4.14 -12.53 9.14
C GLY A 41 4.29 -11.04 9.44
N ALA A 42 5.50 -10.49 9.28
CA ALA A 42 5.75 -9.06 9.44
C ALA A 42 4.96 -8.22 8.42
N ALA A 43 4.92 -8.64 7.15
CA ALA A 43 4.14 -7.97 6.11
C ALA A 43 2.62 -7.97 6.41
N GLN A 44 2.08 -9.12 6.84
CA GLN A 44 0.68 -9.22 7.25
C GLN A 44 0.40 -8.43 8.54
N GLY A 45 1.34 -8.40 9.47
CA GLY A 45 1.26 -7.58 10.68
C GLY A 45 1.15 -6.10 10.36
N ALA A 46 2.03 -5.59 9.49
CA ALA A 46 1.97 -4.21 9.02
C ALA A 46 0.63 -3.89 8.32
N ALA A 47 0.13 -4.79 7.48
CA ALA A 47 -1.17 -4.64 6.83
C ALA A 47 -2.35 -4.62 7.83
N SER A 48 -2.27 -5.43 8.89
CA SER A 48 -3.27 -5.43 9.97
C SER A 48 -3.25 -4.14 10.77
N ILE A 49 -2.06 -3.62 11.11
CA ILE A 49 -1.92 -2.32 11.78
C ILE A 49 -2.55 -1.22 10.92
N GLY A 50 -2.26 -1.18 9.62
CA GLY A 50 -2.88 -0.22 8.71
C GLY A 50 -4.41 -0.30 8.68
N ARG A 51 -4.98 -1.50 8.73
CA ARG A 51 -6.44 -1.72 8.78
C ARG A 51 -7.08 -1.30 10.10
N ILE A 52 -6.33 -1.20 11.18
CA ILE A 52 -6.81 -0.73 12.48
C ILE A 52 -6.62 0.79 12.59
N VAL A 53 -5.41 1.26 12.32
CA VAL A 53 -5.03 2.68 12.47
C VAL A 53 -5.70 3.55 11.41
N GLY A 54 -5.87 3.04 10.19
CA GLY A 54 -6.46 3.77 9.08
C GLY A 54 -7.88 4.27 9.37
N PRO A 55 -8.85 3.39 9.69
CA PRO A 55 -10.20 3.81 10.06
C PRO A 55 -10.26 4.69 11.30
N LEU A 56 -9.40 4.42 12.30
CA LEU A 56 -9.33 5.23 13.52
C LEU A 56 -8.93 6.67 13.19
N TRP A 57 -7.87 6.84 12.38
CA TRP A 57 -7.39 8.14 11.97
C TRP A 57 -8.36 8.85 11.03
N ALA A 58 -8.96 8.13 10.08
CA ALA A 58 -9.99 8.65 9.20
C ALA A 58 -11.25 9.10 9.97
N GLY A 59 -11.67 8.35 10.99
CA GLY A 59 -12.79 8.71 11.85
C GLY A 59 -12.53 10.00 12.63
N LEU A 60 -11.34 10.15 13.21
CA LEU A 60 -10.95 11.37 13.93
C LEU A 60 -10.92 12.60 13.01
N LEU A 61 -10.40 12.45 11.79
CA LEU A 61 -10.43 13.52 10.79
C LEU A 61 -11.85 13.89 10.36
N TYR A 62 -12.71 12.87 10.20
CA TYR A 62 -14.11 13.09 9.86
C TYR A 62 -14.83 13.90 10.93
N GLU A 63 -14.62 13.54 12.20
CA GLU A 63 -15.27 14.20 13.35
C GLU A 63 -14.81 15.64 13.54
N GLN A 64 -13.50 15.91 13.44
CA GLN A 64 -12.94 17.23 13.74
C GLN A 64 -13.02 18.21 12.57
N ALA A 65 -12.88 17.74 11.34
CA ALA A 65 -12.68 18.59 10.17
C ALA A 65 -13.74 18.40 9.07
N GLY A 66 -14.64 17.42 9.22
CA GLY A 66 -15.76 17.18 8.31
C GLY A 66 -15.50 16.11 7.25
N HIS A 67 -16.49 15.88 6.39
CA HIS A 67 -16.55 14.70 5.51
C HIS A 67 -15.46 14.60 4.45
N ASP A 68 -14.85 15.71 4.02
CA ASP A 68 -13.84 15.73 2.96
C ASP A 68 -12.43 15.39 3.47
N TRP A 69 -12.16 15.64 4.75
CA TRP A 69 -10.83 15.53 5.33
C TRP A 69 -10.23 14.12 5.37
N PRO A 70 -11.01 13.04 5.59
CA PRO A 70 -10.47 11.68 5.51
C PRO A 70 -9.91 11.35 4.12
N PHE A 71 -10.52 11.87 3.06
CA PHE A 71 -10.07 11.66 1.68
C PHE A 71 -8.80 12.44 1.38
N LEU A 72 -8.73 13.70 1.82
CA LEU A 72 -7.53 14.53 1.71
C LEU A 72 -6.36 13.95 2.53
N GLY A 73 -6.63 13.53 3.76
CA GLY A 73 -5.65 12.88 4.62
C GLY A 73 -5.09 11.60 3.98
N GLY A 74 -5.98 10.77 3.41
CA GLY A 74 -5.59 9.60 2.63
C GLY A 74 -4.73 9.95 1.40
N ALA A 75 -5.09 11.00 0.67
CA ALA A 75 -4.32 11.47 -0.49
C ALA A 75 -2.91 11.93 -0.11
N ILE A 76 -2.76 12.61 1.03
CA ILE A 76 -1.45 13.02 1.56
C ILE A 76 -0.62 11.78 1.94
N LEU A 77 -1.23 10.79 2.60
CA LEU A 77 -0.58 9.52 2.95
C LEU A 77 -0.11 8.71 1.72
N LEU A 78 -0.77 8.85 0.58
CA LEU A 78 -0.35 8.20 -0.66
C LEU A 78 0.97 8.76 -1.23
N VAL A 79 1.33 10.02 -0.92
CA VAL A 79 2.55 10.65 -1.42
C VAL A 79 3.82 9.89 -0.99
N PRO A 80 4.09 9.65 0.31
CA PRO A 80 5.27 8.90 0.73
C PRO A 80 5.24 7.44 0.24
N ILE A 81 4.06 6.82 0.13
CA ILE A 81 3.92 5.47 -0.44
C ILE A 81 4.34 5.46 -1.91
N PHE A 82 3.90 6.44 -2.69
CA PHE A 82 4.25 6.57 -4.09
C PHE A 82 5.74 6.85 -4.27
N VAL A 83 6.32 7.74 -3.45
CA VAL A 83 7.75 8.06 -3.47
C VAL A 83 8.60 6.82 -3.17
N THR A 84 8.26 6.07 -2.12
CA THR A 84 8.98 4.82 -1.78
C THR A 84 8.84 3.76 -2.87
N ALA A 85 7.66 3.62 -3.48
CA ALA A 85 7.45 2.75 -4.63
C ALA A 85 8.30 3.16 -5.84
N LEU A 86 8.42 4.46 -6.14
CA LEU A 86 9.27 4.98 -7.21
C LEU A 86 10.76 4.70 -6.94
N TYR A 87 11.22 4.91 -5.72
CA TYR A 87 12.60 4.58 -5.34
C TYR A 87 12.90 3.10 -5.50
N ALA A 88 12.00 2.23 -5.04
CA ALA A 88 12.12 0.79 -5.22
C ALA A 88 12.15 0.41 -6.71
N ALA A 89 11.23 0.96 -7.52
CA ALA A 89 11.17 0.69 -8.96
C ALA A 89 12.44 1.14 -9.69
N ARG A 90 13.00 2.31 -9.33
CA ARG A 90 14.27 2.81 -9.88
C ARG A 90 15.44 1.91 -9.52
N MET A 91 15.48 1.40 -8.28
CA MET A 91 16.53 0.49 -7.85
C MET A 91 16.51 -0.83 -8.62
N THR A 92 15.31 -1.40 -8.82
CA THR A 92 15.14 -2.65 -9.59
C THR A 92 15.56 -2.47 -11.05
N ARG A 93 15.16 -1.36 -11.70
CA ARG A 93 15.59 -1.08 -13.08
C ARG A 93 17.11 -0.93 -13.22
N ARG A 94 17.76 -0.29 -12.25
CA ARG A 94 19.24 -0.14 -12.25
C ARG A 94 19.97 -1.47 -12.12
N ARG A 95 19.45 -2.40 -11.33
CA ARG A 95 20.04 -3.75 -11.20
C ARG A 95 19.94 -4.54 -12.50
N ILE A 96 18.76 -4.57 -13.12
CA ILE A 96 18.55 -5.27 -14.40
C ILE A 96 19.46 -4.71 -15.50
N ALA A 97 19.62 -3.39 -15.57
CA ALA A 97 20.50 -2.75 -16.55
C ALA A 97 22.00 -2.95 -16.29
N ALA A 98 22.41 -3.34 -15.08
CA ALA A 98 23.80 -3.65 -14.75
C ALA A 98 24.15 -5.13 -14.97
N GLU A 99 23.13 -6.00 -15.05
CA GLU A 99 23.26 -7.44 -15.30
C GLU A 99 23.14 -7.83 -16.79
N ALA A 100 22.70 -6.89 -17.65
CA ALA A 100 22.55 -7.05 -19.10
C ALA A 100 23.77 -6.49 -19.86
#